data_AF-A0A382B8L2-F1
#
_entry.id   AF-A0A382B8L2-F1
#
_cell.length_a   1.000
_cell.length_b   1.000
_cell.length_c   1.000
_cell.angle_alpha   90.00
_cell.angle_beta   90.00
_cell.angle_gamma   90.00
#
_symmetry.space_group_name_H-M   'P 1'
#
loop_
_entity.id
_entity.type
_entity.pdbx_description
1 polymer ?
#
loop_
_entity_poly.entity_id
_entity_poly.type
_entity_poly.pdbx_seq_one_letter_code
_entity_poly.pdbx_strand_id
1 'polypeptide(L)'
;MQHMKNKNGFTIIELIMVMIIIGVLAAVAIPRFQDVVIESEIAVEQRVINTIYNGLETYARERYIENGVRSWPENPFTALSKLPPDYDADLYVLSLMKDRDWVFTGDGNNSAYNNTIAHLRKSDSISTWTYDQATGAIDYNGTPFGPLSVIHRVNETGGN
;
A
#
# COMPACT_ATOMS: atom_id res chain seq x y z
N MET A 1 -49.04 42.62 19.53
CA MET A 1 -49.28 41.74 18.37
C MET A 1 -48.32 40.57 18.48
N GLN A 2 -48.81 39.34 18.68
CA GLN A 2 -47.97 38.15 18.84
C GLN A 2 -48.01 37.34 17.55
N HIS A 3 -46.87 37.23 16.86
CA HIS A 3 -46.73 36.41 15.66
C HIS A 3 -46.77 34.93 16.04
N MET A 4 -47.82 34.22 15.61
CA MET A 4 -47.87 32.76 15.65
C MET A 4 -46.88 32.22 14.59
N LYS A 5 -45.73 31.71 15.03
CA LYS A 5 -44.80 30.99 14.15
C LYS A 5 -45.46 29.69 13.68
N ASN A 6 -45.63 29.54 12.37
CA ASN A 6 -46.08 28.30 11.74
C ASN A 6 -45.13 27.15 12.12
N LYS A 7 -45.64 26.14 12.82
CA LYS A 7 -44.92 24.89 13.09
C LYS A 7 -45.15 23.95 11.91
N ASN A 8 -44.41 24.17 10.82
CA ASN A 8 -44.32 23.19 9.74
C ASN A 8 -43.39 22.06 10.22
N GLY A 9 -43.97 21.06 10.90
CA GLY A 9 -43.25 19.86 11.31
C GLY A 9 -42.99 18.94 10.11
N PHE A 10 -41.79 18.37 10.05
CA PHE A 10 -41.40 17.36 9.07
C PHE A 10 -42.31 16.11 9.20
N THR A 11 -42.78 15.55 8.09
CA THR A 11 -43.62 14.35 8.13
C THR A 11 -42.77 13.09 8.26
N ILE A 12 -43.29 12.08 8.94
CA ILE A 12 -42.60 10.77 9.05
C ILE A 12 -42.42 10.13 7.67
N ILE A 13 -43.37 10.36 6.74
CA ILE A 13 -43.29 9.79 5.40
C ILE A 13 -42.16 10.40 4.56
N GLU A 14 -41.86 11.70 4.73
CA GLU A 14 -40.69 12.32 4.13
C GLU A 14 -39.40 11.68 4.63
N LEU A 15 -39.32 11.36 5.93
CA LEU A 15 -38.14 10.71 6.50
C LEU A 15 -37.96 9.29 5.95
N ILE A 16 -39.06 8.54 5.79
CA ILE A 16 -39.04 7.18 5.23
C ILE A 16 -38.59 7.21 3.77
N MET A 17 -39.10 8.14 2.95
CA MET A 17 -38.71 8.25 1.55
C MET A 17 -37.21 8.59 1.42
N VAL A 18 -36.69 9.48 2.25
CA VAL A 18 -35.26 9.82 2.27
C VAL A 18 -34.41 8.61 2.66
N MET A 19 -34.82 7.84 3.67
CA MET A 19 -34.13 6.61 4.07
C MET A 19 -34.08 5.57 2.94
N ILE A 20 -35.17 5.40 2.20
CA ILE A 20 -35.22 4.48 1.05
C ILE A 20 -34.23 4.92 -0.04
N ILE A 21 -34.20 6.22 -0.37
CA ILE A 21 -33.28 6.76 -1.37
C ILE A 21 -31.81 6.56 -0.92
N ILE A 22 -31.48 6.90 0.32
CA ILE A 22 -30.13 6.70 0.86
C ILE A 22 -29.76 5.21 0.89
N GLY A 23 -30.71 4.32 1.20
CA GLY A 23 -30.50 2.87 1.20
C GLY A 23 -30.09 2.33 -0.18
N VAL A 24 -30.78 2.75 -1.25
CA VAL A 24 -30.43 2.36 -2.62
C VAL A 24 -29.09 2.94 -3.06
N LEU A 25 -28.82 4.22 -2.74
CA LEU A 25 -27.55 4.85 -3.07
C LEU A 25 -26.38 4.18 -2.35
N ALA A 26 -26.53 3.84 -1.06
CA ALA A 26 -25.50 3.19 -0.27
C ALA A 26 -25.14 1.79 -0.82
N ALA A 27 -26.15 1.03 -1.26
CA ALA A 27 -25.94 -0.31 -1.83
C ALA A 27 -25.04 -0.31 -3.07
N VAL A 28 -25.08 0.75 -3.88
CA VAL A 28 -24.23 0.89 -5.09
C VAL A 28 -22.91 1.61 -4.78
N ALA A 29 -22.92 2.58 -3.87
CA ALA A 29 -21.76 3.41 -3.56
C ALA A 29 -20.68 2.65 -2.77
N ILE A 30 -21.06 1.82 -1.79
CA ILE A 30 -20.12 1.08 -0.94
C ILE A 30 -19.16 0.17 -1.75
N PRO A 31 -19.65 -0.76 -2.60
CA PRO A 31 -18.75 -1.65 -3.34
C PRO A 31 -17.82 -0.87 -4.28
N ARG A 32 -18.34 0.15 -4.97
CA ARG A 32 -17.53 1.01 -5.84
C ARG A 32 -16.44 1.76 -5.08
N PHE A 33 -16.74 2.22 -3.86
CA PHE A 33 -15.75 2.92 -3.06
C PHE A 33 -14.63 1.99 -2.61
N GLN A 34 -14.92 0.72 -2.30
CA GLN A 34 -13.91 -0.29 -1.96
C GLN A 34 -12.94 -0.52 -3.12
N ASP A 35 -13.45 -0.69 -4.35
CA ASP A 35 -12.62 -0.86 -5.55
C ASP A 35 -11.69 0.34 -5.77
N VAL A 36 -12.21 1.57 -5.66
CA VAL A 36 -11.42 2.80 -5.82
C VAL A 36 -10.31 2.91 -4.78
N VAL A 37 -10.57 2.50 -3.53
CA VAL A 37 -9.55 2.50 -2.48
C VAL A 37 -8.43 1.52 -2.83
N ILE A 38 -8.77 0.29 -3.25
CA ILE A 38 -7.79 -0.74 -3.64
C ILE A 38 -6.96 -0.27 -4.84
N GLU A 39 -7.60 0.26 -5.88
CA GLU A 39 -6.89 0.82 -7.05
C GLU A 39 -5.95 1.96 -6.67
N SER A 40 -6.37 2.81 -5.72
CA SER A 40 -5.52 3.89 -5.23
C SER A 40 -4.28 3.39 -4.48
N GLU A 41 -4.42 2.30 -3.72
CA GLU A 41 -3.31 1.66 -3.01
C GLU A 41 -2.33 1.03 -3.99
N ILE A 42 -2.82 0.29 -5.00
CA ILE A 42 -1.98 -0.28 -6.07
C ILE A 42 -1.21 0.83 -6.80
N ALA A 43 -1.85 1.95 -7.11
CA ALA A 43 -1.18 3.08 -7.76
C ALA A 43 -0.09 3.73 -6.88
N VAL A 44 -0.28 3.74 -5.55
CA VAL A 44 0.75 4.18 -4.60
C VAL A 44 1.91 3.19 -4.56
N GLU A 45 1.63 1.89 -4.49
CA GLU A 45 2.64 0.83 -4.53
C GLU A 45 3.53 0.96 -5.77
N GLN A 46 2.92 1.03 -6.96
CA GLN A 46 3.65 1.17 -8.22
C GLN A 46 4.52 2.42 -8.25
N ARG A 47 4.03 3.54 -7.70
CA ARG A 47 4.82 4.78 -7.60
C ARG A 47 6.03 4.59 -6.70
N VAL A 48 5.86 3.95 -5.54
CA VAL A 48 6.96 3.70 -4.60
C VAL A 48 8.00 2.77 -5.22
N ILE A 49 7.59 1.66 -5.81
CA ILE A 49 8.52 0.72 -6.47
C ILE A 49 9.26 1.38 -7.63
N ASN A 50 8.58 2.18 -8.46
CA ASN A 50 9.24 2.95 -9.52
C ASN A 50 10.24 3.98 -8.93
N THR A 51 9.93 4.57 -7.77
CA THR A 51 10.86 5.49 -7.09
C THR A 51 12.10 4.74 -6.59
N ILE A 52 11.93 3.54 -6.04
CA ILE A 52 13.03 2.66 -5.63
C ILE A 52 13.89 2.29 -6.83
N TYR A 53 13.28 1.85 -7.94
CA TYR A 53 13.99 1.52 -9.17
C TYR A 53 14.88 2.67 -9.67
N ASN A 54 14.32 3.89 -9.75
CA ASN A 54 15.08 5.07 -10.18
C ASN A 54 16.17 5.49 -9.18
N GLY A 55 15.90 5.31 -7.88
CA GLY A 55 16.88 5.51 -6.81
C GLY A 55 18.07 4.56 -6.95
N LEU A 56 17.80 3.27 -7.18
CA LEU A 56 18.82 2.23 -7.38
C LEU A 56 19.69 2.51 -8.60
N GLU A 57 19.13 2.92 -9.74
CA GLU A 57 19.94 3.29 -10.92
C GLU A 57 20.78 4.53 -10.66
N THR A 58 20.26 5.49 -9.89
CA THR A 58 21.04 6.67 -9.47
C THR A 58 22.20 6.28 -8.57
N TYR A 59 21.94 5.45 -7.56
CA TYR A 59 22.97 4.91 -6.66
C TYR A 59 24.06 4.16 -7.45
N ALA A 60 23.66 3.26 -8.35
CA ALA A 60 24.60 2.48 -9.15
C ALA A 60 25.46 3.37 -10.07
N ARG A 61 24.88 4.45 -10.63
CA ARG A 61 25.63 5.44 -11.42
C ARG A 61 26.63 6.21 -10.58
N GLU A 62 26.26 6.61 -9.37
CA GLU A 62 27.17 7.28 -8.43
C GLU A 62 28.34 6.37 -8.06
N ARG A 63 28.08 5.10 -7.74
CA ARG A 63 29.12 4.10 -7.46
C ARG A 63 30.02 3.82 -8.64
N TYR A 64 29.48 3.84 -9.86
CA TYR A 64 30.27 3.70 -11.07
C TYR A 64 31.23 4.89 -11.28
N ILE A 65 30.80 6.11 -10.96
CA ILE A 65 31.67 7.29 -11.03
C ILE A 65 32.75 7.26 -9.95
N GLU A 66 32.41 6.81 -8.74
CA GLU A 66 33.32 6.76 -7.60
C GLU A 66 34.37 5.63 -7.73
N ASN A 67 33.92 4.42 -8.05
CA ASN A 67 34.72 3.20 -7.95
C ASN A 67 34.92 2.47 -9.29
N GLY A 68 34.37 2.99 -10.40
CA GLY A 68 34.48 2.38 -11.73
C GLY A 68 33.62 1.12 -11.93
N VAL A 69 32.84 0.71 -10.93
CA VAL A 69 31.99 -0.48 -10.95
C VAL A 69 30.60 -0.14 -10.43
N ARG A 70 29.55 -0.63 -11.11
CA ARG A 70 28.18 -0.51 -10.63
C ARG A 70 27.98 -1.44 -9.45
N SER A 71 27.40 -0.94 -8.38
CA SER A 71 26.98 -1.72 -7.21
C SER A 71 25.69 -1.16 -6.64
N TRP A 72 24.95 -2.00 -5.93
CA TRP A 72 23.66 -1.66 -5.34
C TRP A 72 23.70 -1.84 -3.82
N PRO A 73 22.89 -1.07 -3.07
CA PRO A 73 22.87 -1.19 -1.62
C PRO A 73 22.20 -2.49 -1.19
N GLU A 74 22.52 -2.94 0.03
CA GLU A 74 21.86 -4.11 0.65
C GLU A 74 20.37 -3.86 0.85
N ASN A 75 20.01 -2.68 1.36
CA ASN A 75 18.62 -2.26 1.51
C ASN A 75 18.25 -1.26 0.40
N PRO A 76 17.25 -1.57 -0.45
CA PRO A 76 16.89 -0.73 -1.59
C PRO A 76 16.31 0.64 -1.21
N PHE A 77 15.76 0.78 0.01
CA PHE A 77 15.25 2.07 0.51
C PHE A 77 16.36 3.07 0.80
N THR A 78 17.60 2.62 0.99
CA THR A 78 18.75 3.52 1.22
C THR A 78 19.14 4.32 -0.02
N ALA A 79 18.71 3.88 -1.21
CA ALA A 79 18.94 4.59 -2.47
C ALA A 79 17.95 5.76 -2.68
N LEU A 80 16.96 5.92 -1.80
CA LEU A 80 15.93 6.95 -1.93
C LEU A 80 16.33 8.25 -1.25
N SER A 81 16.13 9.37 -1.95
CA SER A 81 16.25 10.71 -1.34
C SER A 81 15.09 11.04 -0.38
N LYS A 82 13.96 10.37 -0.54
CA LYS A 82 12.78 10.51 0.32
C LYS A 82 12.13 9.13 0.51
N LEU A 83 12.07 8.70 1.76
CA LEU A 83 11.41 7.47 2.16
C LEU A 83 9.88 7.61 2.09
N PRO A 84 9.15 6.51 1.83
CA PRO A 84 7.71 6.48 2.04
C PRO A 84 7.34 6.88 3.48
N PRO A 85 6.20 7.54 3.72
CA PRO A 85 5.82 8.01 5.06
C PRO A 85 5.75 6.91 6.12
N ASP A 86 5.33 5.72 5.70
CA ASP A 86 5.08 4.55 6.55
C ASP A 86 6.22 3.52 6.44
N TYR A 87 7.46 3.94 6.12
CA TYR A 87 8.59 3.01 6.05
C TYR A 87 9.17 2.72 7.44
N ASP A 88 9.18 1.45 7.83
CA ASP A 88 9.79 0.96 9.08
C ASP A 88 11.15 0.30 8.77
N ALA A 89 12.22 0.93 9.24
CA ALA A 89 13.60 0.49 9.02
C ALA A 89 14.05 -0.60 10.01
N ASP A 90 13.35 -0.76 11.13
CA ASP A 90 13.71 -1.68 12.20
C ASP A 90 12.91 -2.99 12.14
N LEU A 91 11.97 -3.08 11.18
CA LEU A 91 11.09 -4.21 11.00
C LEU A 91 11.46 -5.05 9.77
N TYR A 92 11.76 -6.33 10.03
CA TYR A 92 12.18 -7.29 9.00
C TYR A 92 11.20 -8.47 8.82
N VAL A 93 10.14 -8.53 9.63
CA VAL A 93 9.24 -9.69 9.72
C VAL A 93 7.82 -9.28 9.31
N LEU A 94 7.32 -9.88 8.22
CA LEU A 94 6.01 -9.56 7.64
C LEU A 94 4.84 -9.69 8.64
N SER A 95 4.87 -10.67 9.55
CA SER A 95 3.80 -10.89 10.52
C SER A 95 3.73 -9.82 11.62
N LEU A 96 4.77 -9.01 11.77
CA LEU A 96 4.83 -7.95 12.78
C LEU A 96 4.50 -6.56 12.18
N MET A 97 4.31 -6.46 10.87
CA MET A 97 3.88 -5.23 10.18
C MET A 97 2.55 -4.72 10.71
N LYS A 98 2.41 -3.39 10.73
CA LYS A 98 1.21 -2.67 11.16
C LYS A 98 0.89 -1.57 10.14
N ASP A 99 -0.31 -1.00 10.26
CA ASP A 99 -0.68 0.32 9.71
C ASP A 99 0.04 0.82 8.43
N ARG A 100 -0.23 0.20 7.28
CA ARG A 100 0.27 0.65 5.97
C ARG A 100 1.80 0.64 5.82
N ASP A 101 2.48 -0.13 6.65
CA ASP A 101 3.94 -0.17 6.67
C ASP A 101 4.53 -0.55 5.32
N TRP A 102 5.69 0.04 5.03
CA TRP A 102 6.67 -0.42 4.06
C TRP A 102 7.85 -0.98 4.82
N VAL A 103 8.32 -2.16 4.44
CA VAL A 103 9.48 -2.79 5.07
C VAL A 103 10.40 -3.43 4.05
N PHE A 104 11.64 -3.66 4.46
CA PHE A 104 12.58 -4.52 3.74
C PHE A 104 13.04 -5.64 4.68
N THR A 105 12.85 -6.89 4.27
CA THR A 105 13.10 -8.05 5.15
C THR A 105 14.58 -8.37 5.35
N GLY A 106 15.45 -7.90 4.47
CA GLY A 106 16.86 -8.28 4.46
C GLY A 106 17.06 -9.80 4.27
N ASP A 107 18.26 -10.28 4.58
CA ASP A 107 18.58 -11.71 4.52
C ASP A 107 18.47 -12.37 5.90
N GLY A 108 17.98 -13.61 5.92
CA GLY A 108 17.99 -14.48 7.11
C GLY A 108 16.84 -14.30 8.12
N ASN A 109 16.09 -13.19 8.08
CA ASN A 109 14.97 -12.97 9.02
C ASN A 109 13.68 -13.69 8.60
N ASN A 110 13.52 -13.99 7.30
CA ASN A 110 12.32 -14.60 6.77
C ASN A 110 12.65 -15.46 5.56
N SER A 111 13.02 -16.73 5.76
CA SER A 111 13.55 -17.60 4.70
C SER A 111 12.70 -17.70 3.43
N ALA A 112 11.38 -17.50 3.54
CA ALA A 112 10.46 -17.49 2.39
C ALA A 112 10.38 -16.12 1.68
N TYR A 113 10.74 -15.04 2.37
CA TYR A 113 10.68 -13.66 1.92
C TYR A 113 11.99 -12.93 2.22
N ASN A 114 13.14 -13.55 1.92
CA ASN A 114 14.43 -12.86 2.02
C ASN A 114 14.53 -11.79 0.93
N ASN A 115 15.25 -10.72 1.21
CA ASN A 115 15.47 -9.58 0.33
C ASN A 115 14.18 -9.09 -0.34
N THR A 116 13.12 -8.97 0.44
CA THR A 116 11.78 -8.66 -0.03
C THR A 116 11.37 -7.27 0.42
N ILE A 117 10.95 -6.45 -0.53
CA ILE A 117 10.21 -5.22 -0.27
C ILE A 117 8.76 -5.62 -0.02
N ALA A 118 8.18 -5.20 1.09
CA ALA A 118 6.79 -5.51 1.42
C ALA A 118 6.00 -4.26 1.81
N HIS A 119 4.72 -4.23 1.44
CA HIS A 119 3.76 -3.20 1.83
C HIS A 119 2.50 -3.84 2.42
N LEU A 120 2.07 -3.38 3.60
CA LEU A 120 0.79 -3.76 4.18
C LEU A 120 -0.32 -2.84 3.64
N ARG A 121 -1.39 -3.40 3.09
CA ARG A 121 -2.57 -2.63 2.68
C ARG A 121 -3.56 -2.46 3.83
N LYS A 122 -4.52 -1.54 3.69
CA LYS A 122 -5.61 -1.38 4.67
C LYS A 122 -6.52 -2.61 4.77
N SER A 123 -6.54 -3.46 3.75
CA SER A 123 -7.25 -4.74 3.73
C SER A 123 -6.52 -5.87 4.47
N ASP A 124 -5.42 -5.58 5.17
CA ASP A 124 -4.56 -6.56 5.86
C ASP A 124 -3.85 -7.57 4.93
N SER A 125 -3.83 -7.25 3.63
CA SER A 125 -3.04 -7.98 2.64
C SER A 125 -1.65 -7.38 2.49
N ILE A 126 -0.62 -8.21 2.38
CA ILE A 126 0.77 -7.82 2.19
C ILE A 126 1.16 -8.04 0.73
N SER A 127 1.52 -6.96 0.05
CA SER A 127 2.10 -6.97 -1.29
C SER A 127 3.61 -7.13 -1.21
N THR A 128 4.21 -8.00 -2.04
CA THR A 128 5.65 -8.27 -2.01
C THR A 128 6.33 -8.13 -3.36
N TRP A 129 7.60 -7.68 -3.33
CA TRP A 129 8.52 -7.63 -4.46
C TRP A 129 9.89 -8.15 -4.01
N THR A 130 10.53 -8.99 -4.80
CA THR A 130 11.87 -9.49 -4.48
C THR A 130 12.92 -8.56 -5.06
N TYR A 131 13.97 -8.30 -4.29
CA TYR A 131 15.09 -7.46 -4.67
C TYR A 131 16.37 -8.30 -4.76
N ASP A 132 17.04 -8.21 -5.91
CA ASP A 132 18.36 -8.80 -6.10
C ASP A 132 19.45 -7.74 -5.98
N GLN A 133 20.21 -7.78 -4.89
CA GLN A 133 21.32 -6.85 -4.64
C GLN A 133 22.46 -6.99 -5.66
N ALA A 134 22.67 -8.17 -6.25
CA ALA A 134 23.78 -8.38 -7.18
C ALA A 134 23.56 -7.65 -8.50
N THR A 135 22.31 -7.51 -8.92
CA THR A 135 21.92 -6.90 -10.20
C THR A 135 21.15 -5.59 -10.06
N GLY A 136 20.67 -5.29 -8.85
CA GLY A 136 19.74 -4.19 -8.59
C GLY A 136 18.33 -4.43 -9.11
N ALA A 137 18.02 -5.64 -9.56
CA ALA A 137 16.72 -5.96 -10.13
C ALA A 137 15.64 -6.02 -9.04
N ILE A 138 14.44 -5.56 -9.40
CA ILE A 138 13.23 -5.76 -8.59
C ILE A 138 12.33 -6.66 -9.41
N ASP A 139 11.97 -7.82 -8.87
CA ASP A 139 11.04 -8.75 -9.48
C ASP A 139 9.60 -8.30 -9.22
N TYR A 140 8.81 -8.25 -10.28
CA TYR A 140 7.43 -7.79 -10.26
C TYR A 140 6.59 -8.59 -11.26
N ASN A 141 5.27 -8.53 -11.10
CA ASN A 141 4.32 -9.14 -12.02
C ASN A 141 3.43 -8.08 -12.69
N GLY A 142 3.13 -8.26 -13.97
CA GLY A 142 2.34 -7.30 -14.75
C GLY A 142 3.06 -5.97 -15.00
N THR A 143 2.38 -5.02 -15.65
CA THR A 143 2.94 -3.70 -15.94
C THR A 143 1.99 -2.59 -15.48
N PRO A 144 2.52 -1.50 -14.88
CA PRO A 144 3.88 -1.30 -14.38
C PRO A 144 4.06 -1.86 -12.95
N PHE A 145 5.14 -2.61 -12.69
CA PHE A 145 5.61 -2.97 -11.33
C PHE A 145 4.57 -3.56 -10.34
N GLY A 146 3.66 -4.42 -10.78
CA GLY A 146 2.70 -5.07 -9.87
C GLY A 146 3.38 -6.05 -8.89
N PRO A 147 2.77 -6.34 -7.73
CA PRO A 147 3.36 -7.23 -6.73
C PRO A 147 3.56 -8.64 -7.26
N LEU A 148 4.64 -9.29 -6.85
CA LEU A 148 4.92 -10.70 -7.16
C LEU A 148 3.89 -11.61 -6.49
N SER A 149 3.54 -11.30 -5.24
CA SER A 149 2.51 -11.99 -4.48
C SER A 149 1.74 -11.02 -3.59
N VAL A 150 0.48 -11.35 -3.32
CA VAL A 150 -0.36 -10.67 -2.34
C VAL A 150 -0.79 -11.72 -1.31
N ILE A 151 -0.23 -11.59 -0.11
CA ILE A 151 -0.44 -12.53 0.99
C ILE A 151 -1.53 -11.97 1.89
N HIS A 152 -2.53 -12.76 2.21
CA HIS A 152 -3.53 -12.38 3.21
C HIS A 152 -3.09 -12.92 4.56
N ARG A 153 -3.03 -12.06 5.57
CA ARG A 153 -2.76 -12.52 6.94
C ARG A 153 -3.96 -13.34 7.38
N VAL A 154 -3.69 -14.53 7.90
CA VAL A 154 -4.76 -15.35 8.47
C VAL A 154 -5.27 -14.66 9.74
N ASN A 155 -6.56 -14.37 9.77
CA ASN A 155 -7.21 -13.90 10.99
C ASN A 155 -7.06 -14.97 12.09
N GLU A 156 -7.08 -14.59 13.37
CA GLU A 156 -7.06 -15.54 14.50
C GLU A 156 -8.23 -16.56 14.46
N THR A 157 -9.23 -16.32 13.62
CA THR A 157 -10.39 -17.18 13.34
C THR A 157 -10.24 -18.07 12.09
N GLY A 158 -9.10 -18.06 11.39
CA GLY A 158 -8.82 -18.98 10.27
C GLY A 158 -9.62 -18.74 8.98
N GLY A 159 -10.16 -17.54 8.77
CA GLY A 159 -10.79 -17.15 7.51
C GLY A 159 -9.85 -16.32 6.64
N ASN A 160 -9.75 -16.70 5.36
CA ASN A 160 -9.13 -15.92 4.28
C ASN A 160 -9.90 -14.63 4.00
#